data_AF-A0A3E0AUS0-F1
#
_entry.id   AF-A0A3E0AUS0-F1
#
_cell.length_a   1.000
_cell.length_b   1.000
_cell.length_c   1.000
_cell.angle_alpha   90.00
_cell.angle_beta   90.00
_cell.angle_gamma   90.00
#
_symmetry.space_group_name_H-M   'P 1'
#
loop_
_entity.id
_entity.type
_entity.pdbx_description
1 polymer ?
#
loop_
_entity_poly.entity_id
_entity_poly.type
_entity_poly.pdbx_seq_one_letter_code
_entity_poly.pdbx_strand_id
1 'polypeptide(L)'
;MGIFDFLKQDNDKTEAEQPPQEPYTELSTGLDDYQNPTWPQVERAVKDIVEEEDSFATLSFNHYALEVDTIQCIKMEEGYTFEALPARDSKEHGLIYHLDGLSYEDVLKRFKEFYETQKVTGYKEFSKDKF
;
A
#
# COMPACT_ATOMS: atom_id res chain seq x y z
N MET A 1 -4.77 -42.24 -23.33
CA MET A 1 -3.75 -42.38 -22.27
C MET A 1 -3.12 -41.00 -22.11
N GLY A 2 -3.26 -40.21 -21.05
CA GLY A 2 -4.03 -40.28 -19.82
C GLY A 2 -3.62 -39.05 -18.99
N ILE A 3 -4.62 -38.29 -18.52
CA ILE A 3 -4.58 -37.58 -17.24
C ILE A 3 -4.22 -38.59 -16.13
N PHE A 4 -3.56 -38.18 -15.05
CA PHE A 4 -3.07 -39.02 -13.92
C PHE A 4 -1.64 -39.58 -14.02
N ASP A 5 -0.66 -38.69 -13.93
CA ASP A 5 0.61 -38.86 -13.21
C ASP A 5 1.02 -37.42 -12.87
N PHE A 6 1.02 -36.92 -11.64
CA PHE A 6 1.80 -37.41 -10.52
C PHE A 6 1.38 -36.61 -9.27
N LEU A 7 0.19 -36.90 -8.73
CA LEU A 7 -0.09 -36.61 -7.32
C LEU A 7 0.53 -37.75 -6.52
N LYS A 8 1.79 -37.56 -6.09
CA LYS A 8 2.29 -37.93 -4.76
C LYS A 8 3.79 -37.69 -4.63
N GLN A 9 4.10 -36.89 -3.62
CA GLN A 9 5.29 -36.97 -2.76
C GLN A 9 6.60 -36.58 -3.42
N ASP A 10 7.09 -35.39 -3.06
CA ASP A 10 8.00 -35.34 -1.91
C ASP A 10 7.92 -33.99 -1.20
N ASN A 11 7.63 -34.08 0.11
CA ASN A 11 7.98 -33.09 1.10
C ASN A 11 9.51 -33.00 1.14
N ASP A 12 10.07 -32.07 0.38
CA ASP A 12 11.39 -31.47 0.64
C ASP A 12 11.63 -30.42 -0.45
N LYS A 13 11.05 -29.24 -0.25
CA LYS A 13 11.51 -28.03 -0.91
C LYS A 13 11.59 -26.96 0.17
N THR A 14 12.81 -26.83 0.71
CA THR A 14 13.50 -25.54 0.87
C THR A 14 12.66 -24.42 0.30
N GLU A 15 12.33 -23.39 1.10
CA GLU A 15 11.70 -22.14 0.64
C GLU A 15 12.25 -21.81 -0.75
N ALA A 16 11.54 -22.24 -1.78
CA ALA A 16 12.01 -22.11 -3.13
C ALA A 16 11.79 -20.63 -3.36
N GLU A 17 12.91 -19.88 -3.39
CA GLU A 17 12.94 -18.47 -3.72
C GLU A 17 11.93 -18.27 -4.83
N GLN A 18 10.80 -17.64 -4.48
CA GLN A 18 9.78 -17.35 -5.48
C GLN A 18 10.50 -16.55 -6.57
N PRO A 19 10.32 -16.89 -7.85
CA PRO A 19 10.96 -16.14 -8.91
C PRO A 19 10.66 -14.64 -8.70
N PRO A 20 11.65 -13.75 -8.91
CA PRO A 20 11.47 -12.33 -8.67
C PRO A 20 10.20 -11.87 -9.39
N GLN A 21 9.24 -11.35 -8.61
CA GLN A 21 7.98 -10.86 -9.16
C GLN A 21 8.24 -9.51 -9.85
N GLU A 22 7.59 -9.27 -10.98
CA GLU A 22 7.73 -8.00 -11.69
C GLU A 22 7.18 -6.85 -10.83
N PRO A 23 7.90 -5.72 -10.71
CA PRO A 23 7.39 -4.56 -9.97
C PRO A 23 6.13 -4.00 -10.60
N TYR A 24 5.11 -3.71 -9.78
CA TYR A 24 3.88 -3.08 -10.23
C TYR A 24 3.32 -2.13 -9.19
N THR A 25 2.57 -1.13 -9.64
CA THR A 25 1.85 -0.20 -8.78
C THR A 25 0.38 -0.59 -8.72
N GLU A 26 -0.27 -0.41 -7.59
CA GLU A 26 -1.68 -0.72 -7.39
C GLU A 26 -2.33 0.38 -6.55
N LEU A 27 -3.52 0.81 -6.96
CA LEU A 27 -4.41 1.65 -6.16
C LEU A 27 -5.62 0.82 -5.79
N SER A 28 -5.82 0.58 -4.50
CA SER A 28 -7.01 -0.06 -3.96
C SER A 28 -7.89 0.98 -3.27
N THR A 29 -9.19 0.78 -3.40
CA THR A 29 -10.24 1.56 -2.72
C THR A 29 -11.24 0.59 -2.10
N GLY A 30 -12.20 1.08 -1.32
CA GLY A 30 -13.28 0.22 -0.81
C GLY A 30 -14.12 -0.49 -1.89
N LEU A 31 -14.04 -0.05 -3.16
CA LEU A 31 -14.90 -0.52 -4.25
C LEU A 31 -14.14 -1.14 -5.43
N ASP A 32 -13.00 -0.57 -5.78
CA ASP A 32 -12.25 -0.89 -7.00
C ASP A 32 -10.74 -1.01 -6.73
N ASP A 33 -10.09 -1.88 -7.50
CA ASP A 33 -8.64 -1.99 -7.59
C ASP A 33 -8.16 -1.61 -9.00
N TYR A 34 -7.11 -0.80 -9.06
CA TYR A 34 -6.50 -0.30 -10.29
C TYR A 34 -5.04 -0.70 -10.35
N GLN A 35 -4.68 -1.58 -11.28
CA GLN A 35 -3.29 -1.87 -11.59
C GLN A 35 -2.67 -0.74 -12.44
N ASN A 36 -1.48 -0.29 -12.04
CA ASN A 36 -0.73 0.81 -12.65
C ASN A 36 -1.60 2.08 -12.83
N PRO A 37 -2.15 2.62 -11.72
CA PRO A 37 -3.08 3.73 -11.75
C PRO A 37 -2.43 4.98 -12.33
N THR A 38 -3.20 5.76 -13.09
CA THR A 38 -2.80 7.11 -13.49
C THR A 38 -2.97 8.09 -12.32
N TRP A 39 -2.21 9.18 -12.32
CA TRP A 39 -2.36 10.21 -11.29
C TRP A 39 -3.81 10.73 -11.13
N PRO A 40 -4.58 11.01 -12.19
CA PRO A 40 -5.99 11.40 -12.04
C PRO A 40 -6.87 10.36 -11.33
N GLN A 41 -6.56 9.06 -11.46
CA GLN A 41 -7.27 8.01 -10.72
C GLN A 41 -6.92 8.05 -9.24
N VAL A 42 -5.65 8.25 -8.89
CA VAL A 42 -5.20 8.43 -7.51
C VAL A 42 -5.84 9.66 -6.88
N GLU A 43 -5.79 10.80 -7.56
CA GLU A 43 -6.43 12.04 -7.09
C GLU A 43 -7.93 11.88 -6.89
N ARG A 44 -8.60 11.19 -7.83
CA ARG A 44 -10.04 10.89 -7.72
C ARG A 44 -10.34 9.99 -6.53
N ALA A 45 -9.56 8.94 -6.31
CA ALA A 45 -9.74 8.03 -5.19
C ALA A 45 -9.63 8.76 -3.85
N VAL A 46 -8.60 9.58 -3.65
CA VAL A 46 -8.43 10.39 -2.42
C VAL A 46 -9.61 11.36 -2.23
N LYS A 47 -10.11 11.95 -3.30
CA LYS A 47 -11.23 12.90 -3.25
C LYS A 47 -12.57 12.25 -2.89
N ASP A 48 -12.76 10.99 -3.26
CA ASP A 48 -14.03 10.28 -3.10
C ASP A 48 -14.14 9.59 -1.73
N ILE A 49 -13.12 9.67 -0.88
CA ILE A 49 -13.16 9.16 0.50
C ILE A 49 -14.19 9.92 1.34
N VAL A 50 -15.04 9.16 2.02
CA VAL A 50 -16.04 9.62 2.97
C VAL A 50 -15.71 9.12 4.38
N GLU A 51 -16.40 9.64 5.39
CA GLU A 51 -16.20 9.24 6.79
C GLU A 51 -16.94 7.92 7.08
N GLU A 52 -16.42 6.82 6.55
CA GLU A 52 -16.97 5.46 6.71
C GLU A 52 -15.80 4.45 6.82
N GLU A 53 -15.98 3.37 7.58
CA GLU A 53 -14.90 2.40 7.90
C GLU A 53 -14.34 1.69 6.66
N ASP A 54 -15.14 1.52 5.60
CA ASP A 54 -14.77 0.89 4.34
C ASP A 54 -14.34 1.90 3.26
N SER A 55 -14.26 3.20 3.60
CA SER A 55 -13.85 4.25 2.68
C SER A 55 -12.38 4.61 2.86
N PHE A 56 -11.57 4.19 1.90
CA PHE A 56 -10.12 4.43 1.89
C PHE A 56 -9.57 4.57 0.48
N ALA A 57 -8.34 5.08 0.38
CA ALA A 57 -7.50 4.93 -0.79
C ALA A 57 -6.11 4.46 -0.37
N THR A 58 -5.65 3.35 -0.97
CA THR A 58 -4.36 2.72 -0.68
C THR A 58 -3.55 2.63 -1.95
N LEU A 59 -2.35 3.20 -1.95
CA LEU A 59 -1.43 3.18 -3.08
C LEU A 59 -0.18 2.39 -2.71
N SER A 60 0.09 1.32 -3.44
CA SER A 60 1.19 0.39 -3.19
C SER A 60 2.12 0.27 -4.40
N PHE A 61 3.42 0.19 -4.13
CA PHE A 61 4.50 -0.09 -5.07
C PHE A 61 5.10 -1.46 -4.73
N ASN A 62 4.48 -2.50 -5.26
CA ASN A 62 4.83 -3.88 -4.97
C ASN A 62 6.13 -4.28 -5.67
N HIS A 63 7.03 -4.93 -4.92
CA HIS A 63 8.34 -5.42 -5.39
C HIS A 63 9.35 -4.34 -5.83
N TYR A 64 9.19 -3.09 -5.37
CA TYR A 64 10.14 -1.99 -5.66
C TYR A 64 11.34 -1.91 -4.69
N ALA A 65 11.46 -2.84 -3.73
CA ALA A 65 12.50 -2.83 -2.68
C ALA A 65 12.58 -1.47 -1.94
N LEU A 66 11.42 -0.98 -1.49
CA LEU A 66 11.26 0.30 -0.80
C LEU A 66 11.27 0.11 0.71
N GLU A 67 11.55 1.19 1.45
CA GLU A 67 11.42 1.17 2.92
C GLU A 67 9.95 1.25 3.35
N VAL A 68 9.19 2.10 2.67
CA VAL A 68 7.71 2.20 2.71
C VAL A 68 7.24 1.87 1.30
N ASP A 69 6.51 0.78 1.15
CA ASP A 69 5.98 0.35 -0.15
C ASP A 69 4.51 0.70 -0.33
N THR A 70 3.82 1.07 0.75
CA THR A 70 2.38 1.36 0.73
C THR A 70 2.08 2.61 1.54
N ILE A 71 1.21 3.45 0.98
CA ILE A 71 0.54 4.54 1.70
C ILE A 71 -0.96 4.31 1.68
N GLN A 72 -1.64 4.77 2.72
CA GLN A 72 -3.09 4.71 2.82
C GLN A 72 -3.63 6.03 3.34
N CYS A 73 -4.86 6.36 2.99
CA CYS A 73 -5.61 7.35 3.75
C CYS A 73 -7.06 6.94 3.96
N ILE A 74 -7.58 7.42 5.09
CA ILE A 74 -8.98 7.32 5.52
C ILE A 74 -9.42 8.71 5.98
N LYS A 75 -10.74 8.92 6.07
CA LYS A 75 -11.30 10.18 6.56
C LYS A 75 -12.02 9.95 7.88
N MET A 76 -11.66 10.76 8.86
CA MET A 76 -12.25 10.81 10.20
C MET A 76 -12.97 12.15 10.40
N GLU A 77 -13.72 12.28 11.49
CA GLU A 77 -14.42 13.52 11.87
C GLU A 77 -13.48 14.74 11.89
N GLU A 78 -12.25 14.58 12.40
CA GLU A 78 -11.26 15.66 12.54
C GLU A 78 -10.47 15.96 11.25
N GLY A 79 -10.63 15.16 10.20
CA GLY A 79 -9.89 15.28 8.94
C GLY A 79 -9.38 13.95 8.42
N TYR A 80 -8.45 13.99 7.47
CA TYR A 80 -7.86 12.78 6.93
C TYR A 80 -6.74 12.26 7.83
N THR A 81 -6.65 10.94 7.88
CA THR A 81 -5.48 10.24 8.40
C THR A 81 -4.66 9.72 7.23
N PHE A 82 -3.38 10.05 7.20
CA PHE A 82 -2.42 9.53 6.22
C PHE A 82 -1.50 8.53 6.90
N GLU A 83 -1.38 7.35 6.32
CA GLU A 83 -0.58 6.24 6.85
C GLU A 83 0.53 5.87 5.86
N ALA A 84 1.72 5.60 6.40
CA ALA A 84 2.86 5.05 5.70
C ALA A 84 3.18 3.68 6.29
N LEU A 85 3.12 2.65 5.44
CA LEU A 85 3.26 1.26 5.81
C LEU A 85 4.62 0.73 5.32
N PRO A 86 5.53 0.36 6.24
CA PRO A 86 6.82 -0.20 5.88
C PRO A 86 6.71 -1.52 5.13
N ALA A 87 7.62 -1.72 4.18
CA ALA A 87 7.61 -2.87 3.30
C ALA A 87 7.77 -4.20 4.06
N ARG A 88 7.26 -5.28 3.46
CA ARG A 88 7.21 -6.61 4.09
C ARG A 88 8.59 -7.17 4.49
N ASP A 89 9.62 -6.87 3.71
CA ASP A 89 11.00 -7.29 3.94
C ASP A 89 11.78 -6.33 4.84
N SER A 90 11.16 -5.21 5.25
CA SER A 90 11.77 -4.25 6.16
C SER A 90 11.74 -4.73 7.62
N LYS A 91 12.67 -4.23 8.44
CA LYS A 91 12.67 -4.46 9.90
C LYS A 91 11.47 -3.82 10.61
N GLU A 92 10.81 -2.89 9.93
CA GLU A 92 9.70 -2.09 10.43
C GLU A 92 8.35 -2.63 9.96
N HIS A 93 8.34 -3.79 9.29
CA HIS A 93 7.11 -4.45 8.87
C HIS A 93 6.14 -4.66 10.05
N GLY A 94 4.86 -4.34 9.82
CA GLY A 94 3.81 -4.38 10.83
C GLY A 94 3.68 -3.11 11.69
N LEU A 95 4.56 -2.12 11.50
CA LEU A 95 4.36 -0.77 12.05
C LEU A 95 3.46 0.05 11.12
N ILE A 96 2.74 1.01 11.71
CA ILE A 96 1.96 2.01 10.97
C ILE A 96 2.46 3.38 11.41
N TYR A 97 2.97 4.17 10.46
CA TYR A 97 3.36 5.56 10.72
C TYR A 97 2.25 6.48 10.21
N HIS A 98 1.65 7.30 11.06
CA HIS A 98 0.46 8.05 10.69
C HIS A 98 0.48 9.53 11.09
N LEU A 99 -0.20 10.34 10.28
CA LEU A 99 -0.51 11.74 10.53
C LEU A 99 -2.01 11.95 10.44
N ASP A 100 -2.58 12.51 11.50
CA ASP A 100 -4.01 12.70 11.64
C ASP A 100 -4.40 14.17 11.43
N GLY A 101 -5.69 14.43 11.25
CA GLY A 101 -6.24 15.79 11.16
C GLY A 101 -5.78 16.57 9.93
N LEU A 102 -5.41 15.88 8.85
CA LEU A 102 -4.93 16.51 7.63
C LEU A 102 -6.08 17.06 6.78
N SER A 103 -5.80 18.14 6.05
CA SER A 103 -6.70 18.62 4.98
C SER A 103 -6.61 17.71 3.74
N TYR A 104 -7.59 17.81 2.85
CA TYR A 104 -7.56 17.13 1.56
C TYR A 104 -6.29 17.50 0.76
N GLU A 105 -5.94 18.78 0.74
CA GLU A 105 -4.78 19.31 0.05
C GLU A 105 -3.46 18.76 0.60
N ASP A 106 -3.37 18.59 1.93
CA ASP A 106 -2.19 18.04 2.59
C ASP A 106 -1.98 16.56 2.28
N VAL A 107 -3.08 15.78 2.24
CA VAL A 107 -3.03 14.35 1.87
C VAL A 107 -2.73 14.20 0.39
N LEU A 108 -3.38 14.97 -0.48
CA LEU A 108 -3.14 14.90 -1.92
C LEU A 108 -1.69 15.22 -2.27
N LYS A 109 -1.08 16.20 -1.58
CA LYS A 109 0.34 16.51 -1.74
C LYS A 109 1.24 15.33 -1.37
N ARG A 110 0.94 14.60 -0.29
CA ARG A 110 1.71 13.42 0.13
C ARG A 110 1.53 12.25 -0.83
N PHE A 111 0.31 12.00 -1.30
CA PHE A 111 0.05 11.02 -2.35
C PHE A 111 0.82 11.36 -3.63
N LYS A 112 0.85 12.64 -4.01
CA LYS A 112 1.60 13.11 -5.19
C LYS A 112 3.09 12.88 -5.05
N GLU A 113 3.66 13.22 -3.89
CA GLU A 113 5.07 12.99 -3.58
C GLU A 113 5.42 11.49 -3.67
N PHE A 114 4.62 10.63 -3.05
CA PHE A 114 4.86 9.18 -3.08
C PHE A 114 4.70 8.61 -4.48
N TYR A 115 3.66 9.02 -5.23
CA TYR A 115 3.43 8.60 -6.60
C TYR A 115 4.61 8.94 -7.53
N GLU A 116 5.24 10.12 -7.35
CA GLU A 116 6.34 10.57 -8.21
C GLU A 116 7.71 10.07 -7.76
N THR A 117 7.93 9.90 -6.46
CA THR A 117 9.27 9.69 -5.89
C THR A 117 9.46 8.36 -5.17
N GLN A 118 8.36 7.64 -4.90
CA GLN A 118 8.32 6.40 -4.11
C GLN A 118 8.94 6.57 -2.71
N LYS A 119 8.80 7.78 -2.15
CA LYS A 119 9.28 8.14 -0.81
C LYS A 119 8.18 8.86 -0.03
N VAL A 120 8.21 8.69 1.28
CA VAL A 120 7.37 9.45 2.21
C VAL A 120 8.30 10.32 3.05
N THR A 121 8.40 11.63 2.74
CA THR A 121 9.31 12.50 3.50
C THR A 121 8.90 12.62 4.96
N GLY A 122 9.85 12.37 5.87
CA GLY A 122 9.71 12.60 7.30
C GLY A 122 8.85 11.58 8.05
N TYR A 123 8.47 10.45 7.43
CA TYR A 123 7.53 9.50 8.05
C TYR A 123 7.98 8.93 9.40
N LYS A 124 9.30 8.87 9.66
CA LYS A 124 9.86 8.40 10.93
C LYS A 124 9.56 9.31 12.13
N GLU A 125 9.17 10.55 11.85
CA GLU A 125 8.75 11.53 12.86
C GLU A 125 7.22 11.50 13.09
N PHE A 126 6.49 10.66 12.36
CA PHE A 126 5.04 10.54 12.51
C PHE A 126 4.70 9.78 13.80
N SER A 127 3.42 9.87 14.20
CA SER A 127 2.89 8.97 15.23
C SER A 127 2.99 7.52 14.76
N LYS A 128 3.12 6.59 15.71
CA LYS A 128 3.39 5.19 15.39
C LYS A 128 2.50 4.24 16.18
N ASP A 129 1.81 3.39 15.43
CA ASP A 129 1.06 2.25 15.91
C ASP A 129 1.65 0.92 15.42
N LYS A 130 1.04 -0.18 15.86
CA LYS A 130 1.39 -1.56 15.46
C LYS A 130 0.13 -2.34 15.15
N PHE A 131 0.19 -3.17 14.10
CA PHE A 131 -0.82 -4.20 13.80
C PHE A 131 -0.87 -5.30 14.87
#